data_AF-A0A9P8HW50-F1
#
_entry.id   AF-A0A9P8HW50-F1
#
_cell.length_a   1.000
_cell.length_b   1.000
_cell.length_c   1.000
_cell.angle_alpha   90.00
_cell.angle_beta   90.00
_cell.angle_gamma   90.00
#
_symmetry.space_group_name_H-M   'P 1'
#
loop_
_entity.id
_entity.type
_entity.pdbx_description
1 polymer ?
#
loop_
_entity_poly.entity_id
_entity_poly.type
_entity_poly.pdbx_seq_one_letter_code
_entity_poly.pdbx_strand_id
1 'polypeptide(L)'
;MLPYLAQGANSSLEDGAVLGFLLGKVRGKETIKDALEMYEVIRKGRGEAIGRESFRQRETLHIPDGPEQEARDATLLMQLGAEEITEPDFPSRWQVTSPPTVSTAA
;
A
#
# COMPACT_ATOMS: atom_id res chain seq x y z
N MET A 1 10.71 0.02 4.00
CA MET A 1 9.72 0.34 2.94
C MET A 1 10.43 1.16 1.87
N LEU A 2 10.24 0.85 0.59
CA LEU A 2 10.87 1.62 -0.49
C LEU A 2 10.03 2.87 -0.83
N PRO A 3 10.62 3.97 -1.32
CA PRO A 3 9.91 5.23 -1.52
C PRO A 3 9.00 5.27 -2.77
N TYR A 4 8.63 4.14 -3.36
CA TYR A 4 7.91 4.07 -4.64
C TYR A 4 6.42 4.40 -4.57
N LEU A 5 5.81 4.35 -3.37
CA LEU A 5 4.39 4.69 -3.16
C LEU A 5 4.18 6.00 -2.38
N ALA A 6 5.28 6.69 -2.02
CA ALA A 6 5.26 7.87 -1.15
C ALA A 6 4.49 7.68 0.18
N GLN A 7 4.39 6.44 0.69
CA GLN A 7 3.58 6.11 1.87
C GLN A 7 4.32 6.19 3.21
N GLY A 8 5.61 6.53 3.25
CA GLY A 8 6.39 6.45 4.49
C GLY A 8 5.80 7.36 5.58
N ALA A 9 5.71 8.65 5.27
CA ALA A 9 5.13 9.64 6.17
C ALA A 9 3.64 9.37 6.46
N ASN A 10 2.87 8.99 5.43
CA ASN A 10 1.44 8.67 5.58
C ASN A 10 1.22 7.49 6.53
N SER A 11 2.04 6.44 6.42
CA SER A 11 1.97 5.28 7.32
C SER A 11 2.26 5.68 8.76
N SER A 12 3.26 6.54 8.99
CA SER A 12 3.55 7.05 10.33
C SER A 12 2.43 7.92 10.91
N LEU A 13 1.72 8.70 10.07
CA LEU A 13 0.54 9.44 10.50
C LEU A 13 -0.61 8.50 10.89
N GLU A 14 -0.88 7.46 10.07
CA GLU A 14 -1.85 6.42 10.39
C GLU A 14 -1.49 5.71 11.72
N ASP A 15 -0.22 5.34 11.90
CA ASP A 15 0.29 4.68 13.10
C ASP A 15 0.12 5.56 14.35
N GLY A 16 0.48 6.85 14.24
CA GLY A 16 0.32 7.82 15.31
C GLY A 16 -1.13 8.02 15.73
N ALA A 17 -2.06 8.08 14.77
CA ALA A 17 -3.48 8.21 15.04
C ALA A 17 -4.04 6.97 15.77
N VAL A 18 -3.72 5.76 15.28
CA VAL A 18 -4.20 4.52 15.90
C VAL A 18 -3.59 4.30 17.28
N LEU A 19 -2.27 4.45 17.40
CA LEU A 19 -1.58 4.25 18.68
C LEU A 19 -2.01 5.30 19.71
N GLY A 20 -2.13 6.57 19.31
CA GLY A 20 -2.61 7.65 20.18
C GLY A 20 -4.03 7.39 20.69
N PHE A 21 -4.92 6.92 19.82
CA PHE A 21 -6.28 6.54 20.21
C PHE A 21 -6.28 5.40 21.23
N LEU A 22 -5.54 4.31 20.97
CA LEU A 22 -5.49 3.14 21.85
C LEU A 22 -4.88 3.48 23.21
N LEU A 23 -3.77 4.22 23.23
CA LEU A 23 -3.14 4.68 24.47
C LEU A 23 -4.05 5.62 25.27
N GLY A 24 -4.91 6.42 24.62
CA GLY A 24 -5.92 7.23 25.29
C GLY A 24 -7.01 6.43 26.03
N LYS A 25 -7.14 5.13 25.74
CA LYS A 25 -8.05 4.21 26.42
C LYS A 25 -7.42 3.47 27.61
N VAL A 26 -6.09 3.47 27.71
CA VAL A 26 -5.36 2.85 28.81
C VAL A 26 -5.74 3.54 30.14
N ARG A 27 -5.90 2.75 31.21
CA ARG A 27 -6.24 3.23 32.56
C ARG A 27 -5.17 2.93 33.61
N GLY A 28 -4.23 2.06 33.27
CA GLY A 28 -3.10 1.70 34.12
C GLY A 28 -2.04 0.95 33.31
N LYS A 29 -0.84 0.79 33.87
CA LYS A 29 0.33 0.25 33.16
C LYS A 29 0.11 -1.20 32.70
N GLU A 30 -0.73 -1.95 33.41
CA GLU A 30 -1.09 -3.32 33.13
C GLU A 30 -1.82 -3.50 31.79
N THR A 31 -2.56 -2.49 31.31
CA THR A 31 -3.31 -2.56 30.03
C THR A 31 -2.54 -2.00 28.83
N ILE A 32 -1.29 -1.53 29.01
CA ILE A 32 -0.46 -1.02 27.91
C ILE A 32 -0.13 -2.14 26.92
N LYS A 33 0.21 -3.34 27.42
CA LYS A 33 0.56 -4.48 26.57
C LYS A 33 -0.59 -4.82 25.61
N ASP A 34 -1.80 -4.91 26.13
CA ASP A 34 -2.99 -5.22 25.32
C ASP A 34 -3.25 -4.15 24.25
N ALA A 35 -3.05 -2.87 24.58
CA ALA A 35 -3.16 -1.78 23.62
C ALA A 35 -2.11 -1.87 22.49
N LEU A 36 -0.87 -2.27 22.81
CA LEU A 36 0.19 -2.45 21.82
C LEU A 36 -0.05 -3.68 20.93
N GLU A 37 -0.58 -4.76 21.48
CA GLU A 37 -0.97 -5.95 20.71
C GLU A 37 -2.10 -5.62 19.74
N MET A 38 -3.10 -4.85 20.20
CA MET A 38 -4.18 -4.38 19.34
C MET A 38 -3.67 -3.45 18.23
N TYR A 39 -2.73 -2.56 18.54
CA TYR A 39 -2.05 -1.74 17.54
C TYR A 39 -1.37 -2.60 16.47
N GLU A 40 -0.61 -3.62 16.87
CA GLU A 40 0.05 -4.52 15.91
C GLU A 40 -0.98 -5.21 15.01
N VAL A 41 -2.04 -5.78 15.58
CA VAL A 41 -3.10 -6.46 14.81
C VAL A 41 -3.73 -5.52 13.78
N ILE A 42 -4.00 -4.27 14.15
CA ILE A 42 -4.62 -3.28 13.26
C ILE A 42 -3.65 -2.82 12.15
N ARG A 43 -2.37 -2.61 12.47
CA ARG A 43 -1.43 -1.90 11.59
C ARG A 43 -0.50 -2.79 10.77
N LYS A 44 -0.21 -4.01 11.24
CA LYS A 44 0.74 -4.92 10.59
C LYS A 44 0.34 -5.25 9.15
N GLY A 45 -0.90 -5.68 8.93
CA GLY A 45 -1.39 -6.04 7.60
C GLY A 45 -1.29 -4.87 6.60
N ARG A 46 -1.60 -3.65 7.05
CA ARG A 46 -1.47 -2.43 6.24
C ARG A 46 -0.01 -2.14 5.90
N GLY A 47 0.89 -2.14 6.88
CA GLY A 47 2.31 -1.88 6.68
C GLY A 47 2.97 -2.90 5.74
N GLU A 48 2.66 -4.18 5.91
CA GLU A 48 3.16 -5.25 5.04
C GLU A 48 2.62 -5.13 3.60
N ALA A 49 1.34 -4.77 3.43
CA ALA A 49 0.77 -4.54 2.11
C ALA A 49 1.48 -3.41 1.37
N ILE A 50 1.69 -2.26 2.01
CA ILE A 50 2.46 -1.14 1.42
C ILE A 50 3.87 -1.59 1.07
N GLY A 51 4.52 -2.36 1.95
CA GLY A 51 5.83 -2.93 1.71
C GLY A 51 5.88 -3.77 0.42
N ARG A 52 4.97 -4.74 0.29
CA ARG A 52 4.86 -5.60 -0.90
C ARG A 52 4.58 -4.81 -2.17
N GLU A 53 3.60 -3.91 -2.15
CA GLU A 53 3.28 -3.11 -3.33
C GLU A 53 4.43 -2.16 -3.73
N SER A 54 5.22 -1.68 -2.76
CA SER A 54 6.40 -0.85 -3.07
C SER A 54 7.49 -1.63 -3.81
N PHE A 55 7.66 -2.93 -3.53
CA PHE A 55 8.58 -3.79 -4.28
C PHE A 55 8.07 -4.05 -5.69
N ARG A 56 6.77 -4.32 -5.86
CA ARG A 56 6.17 -4.47 -7.18
C ARG A 56 6.28 -3.19 -8.00
N GLN A 57 6.01 -2.03 -7.39
CA GLN A 57 6.16 -0.75 -8.07
C GLN A 57 7.61 -0.50 -8.49
N ARG A 58 8.60 -0.88 -7.67
CA ARG A 58 10.02 -0.84 -8.06
C ARG A 58 10.24 -1.62 -9.35
N GLU A 59 9.77 -2.86 -9.41
CA GLU A 59 9.93 -3.75 -10.56
C GLU A 59 9.29 -3.13 -11.81
N THR A 60 8.04 -2.69 -11.71
CA THR A 60 7.32 -2.05 -12.82
C THR A 60 8.00 -0.77 -13.32
N LEU A 61 8.59 0.03 -12.44
CA LEU A 61 9.26 1.28 -12.82
C LEU A 61 10.67 1.07 -13.41
N HIS A 62 11.31 -0.08 -13.17
CA HIS A 62 12.68 -0.38 -13.60
C HIS A 62 12.74 -1.52 -14.62
N ILE A 63 11.65 -1.80 -15.34
CA ILE A 63 11.71 -2.71 -16.48
C ILE A 63 12.75 -2.15 -17.47
N PRO A 64 13.75 -2.94 -17.87
CA PRO A 64 14.73 -2.52 -18.88
C PRO A 64 14.04 -2.17 -20.20
N ASP A 65 14.66 -1.29 -20.98
CA ASP A 65 14.17 -0.94 -22.31
C ASP A 65 13.96 -2.19 -23.17
N GLY A 66 12.77 -2.30 -23.78
CA GLY A 66 12.38 -3.46 -24.58
C GLY A 66 10.87 -3.69 -24.62
N PRO A 67 10.42 -4.81 -25.22
CA PRO A 67 8.99 -5.05 -25.47
C PRO A 67 8.10 -5.01 -24.22
N GLU A 68 8.61 -5.45 -23.07
CA GLU A 68 7.87 -5.42 -21.79
C GLU A 68 7.67 -3.99 -21.28
N GLN A 69 8.69 -3.14 -21.44
CA GLN A 69 8.62 -1.73 -21.08
C GLN A 69 7.69 -0.97 -22.04
N GLU A 70 7.75 -1.27 -23.34
CA GLU A 70 6.83 -0.71 -24.35
C GLU A 70 5.36 -1.05 -24.05
N ALA A 71 5.08 -2.31 -23.66
CA ALA A 71 3.74 -2.73 -23.28
C ALA A 71 3.23 -1.98 -22.04
N ARG A 72 4.07 -1.85 -21.01
CA ARG A 72 3.77 -1.06 -19.80
C ARG A 72 3.44 0.39 -20.16
N ASP A 73 4.26 1.01 -21.00
CA ASP A 73 4.08 2.39 -21.44
C ASP A 73 2.78 2.57 -22.25
N ALA A 74 2.43 1.61 -23.12
CA ALA A 74 1.18 1.64 -23.86
C ALA A 74 -0.04 1.63 -22.91
N THR A 75 -0.01 0.81 -21.85
CA THR A 75 -1.06 0.81 -20.81
C THR A 75 -1.15 2.16 -20.09
N LEU A 76 0.00 2.75 -19.70
CA LEU A 76 0.02 4.06 -19.07
C LEU A 76 -0.54 5.16 -19.98
N LEU A 77 -0.18 5.17 -21.26
CA LEU A 77 -0.66 6.13 -22.24
C LEU A 77 -2.15 5.99 -22.50
N MET A 78 -2.67 4.76 -22.55
CA MET A 78 -4.09 4.49 -22.80
C MET A 78 -5.00 5.11 -21.73
N GLN A 79 -4.53 5.23 -20.48
CA GLN A 79 -5.33 5.75 -19.36
C GLN A 79 -4.88 7.14 -18.90
N LEU A 80 -4.02 7.80 -19.67
CA LEU A 80 -3.55 9.14 -19.33
C LEU A 80 -4.71 10.13 -19.43
N GLY A 81 -5.09 10.72 -18.29
CA GLY A 81 -6.21 11.66 -18.21
C GLY A 81 -7.60 11.02 -18.19
N ALA A 82 -7.68 9.69 -18.08
CA ALA A 82 -8.94 9.02 -17.82
C ALA A 82 -9.48 9.42 -16.43
N GLU A 83 -10.80 9.59 -16.31
CA GLU A 83 -11.46 9.85 -15.02
C GLU A 83 -11.39 8.63 -14.09
N GLU A 84 -11.32 7.42 -14.68
CA GLU A 84 -11.25 6.16 -13.95
C GLU A 84 -10.22 5.21 -14.59
N ILE A 85 -9.48 4.50 -13.73
CA ILE A 85 -8.54 3.45 -14.13
C ILE A 85 -9.32 2.14 -14.21
N THR A 86 -9.50 1.65 -15.42
CA THR A 86 -10.21 0.40 -15.70
C THR A 86 -9.28 -0.82 -15.81
N GLU A 87 -7.96 -0.63 -15.86
CA GLU A 87 -7.02 -1.75 -16.05
C GLU A 87 -6.75 -2.45 -14.71
N PRO A 88 -7.08 -3.76 -14.59
CA PRO A 88 -6.96 -4.48 -13.31
C PRO A 88 -5.52 -4.57 -12.78
N ASP A 89 -4.52 -4.60 -13.67
CA ASP A 89 -3.09 -4.59 -13.32
C ASP A 89 -2.41 -3.33 -13.83
N PHE A 90 -3.01 -2.18 -13.51
CA PHE A 90 -2.46 -0.90 -13.93
C PHE A 90 -1.02 -0.70 -13.38
N PRO A 91 -0.05 -0.26 -14.22
CA PRO A 91 1.36 -0.16 -13.83
C PRO A 91 1.67 0.80 -12.67
N SER A 92 0.76 1.73 -12.36
CA SER A 92 0.91 2.65 -11.23
C SER A 92 0.06 2.22 -10.05
N ARG A 93 0.66 1.49 -9.10
CA ARG A 93 -0.01 1.02 -7.88
C ARG A 93 -0.37 2.13 -6.90
N TRP A 94 0.08 3.36 -7.16
CA TRP A 94 -0.33 4.55 -6.41
C TRP A 94 -1.75 5.01 -6.75
N GLN A 95 -2.22 4.74 -7.97
CA GLN A 95 -3.50 5.24 -8.48
C GLN A 95 -4.62 4.19 -8.42
N VAL A 96 -4.28 2.94 -8.11
CA VAL A 96 -5.27 1.87 -7.97
C VAL A 96 -6.05 2.07 -6.68
N THR A 97 -7.31 2.49 -6.80
CA THR A 97 -8.22 2.80 -5.70
C THR A 97 -8.96 1.57 -5.15
N SER A 98 -8.96 0.48 -5.91
CA SER A 98 -9.61 -0.78 -5.55
C SER A 98 -8.57 -1.82 -5.12
N PRO A 99 -8.74 -2.53 -4.00
CA PRO A 99 -7.86 -3.64 -3.67
C PRO A 99 -7.86 -4.65 -4.83
N PRO A 100 -6.71 -5.22 -5.23
CA PRO A 100 -6.69 -6.24 -6.26
C PRO A 100 -7.67 -7.34 -5.85
N THR A 101 -8.58 -7.69 -6.75
CA THR A 101 -9.45 -8.85 -6.57
C THR A 101 -8.54 -10.05 -6.30
N VAL A 102 -8.56 -10.54 -5.06
CA VAL A 102 -7.90 -11.80 -4.73
C VAL A 102 -8.64 -12.86 -5.53
N SER A 103 -8.05 -13.31 -6.64
CA SER A 103 -8.48 -14.52 -7.30
C SER A 103 -8.23 -15.65 -6.30
N THR A 104 -9.28 -16.04 -5.57
CA THR A 104 -9.32 -17.33 -4.92
C THR A 104 -9.38 -18.39 -6.02
N ALA A 105 -8.22 -18.72 -6.58
CA ALA A 105 -8.04 -19.95 -7.31
C ALA A 105 -8.22 -21.09 -6.30
N ALA A 106 -9.31 -21.83 -6.50
CA ALA A 106 -9.62 -23.09 -5.82
C ALA A 106 -8.69 -24.22 -6.28
#